data_AF-A0A9E0YGY4-F1
#
_entry.id   AF-A0A9E0YGY4-F1
#
_cell.length_a   1.000
_cell.length_b   1.000
_cell.length_c   1.000
_cell.angle_alpha   90.00
_cell.angle_beta   90.00
_cell.angle_gamma   90.00
#
_symmetry.space_group_name_H-M   'P 1'
#
loop_
_entity.id
_entity.type
_entity.pdbx_description
1 polymer ?
#
loop_
_entity_poly.entity_id
_entity_poly.type
_entity_poly.pdbx_seq_one_letter_code
_entity_poly.pdbx_strand_id
1 'polypeptide(L)'
;RWPTRLGAMVTFEYLAEQAPELARQALDAMWSRFSGVDDAVKGDIIHLFSVLNDSRLSGRLESVVNGEYAEAIKETAREVMADMQD
;
A
#
# COMPACT_ATOMS: atom_id res chain seq x y z
N ARG A 1 17.93 -2.67 -16.82
CA ARG A 1 17.93 -3.13 -15.40
C ARG A 1 16.54 -2.87 -14.87
N TRP A 2 15.80 -3.91 -14.48
CA TRP A 2 14.48 -3.72 -13.88
C TRP A 2 14.67 -2.96 -12.55
N PRO A 3 13.92 -1.87 -12.27
CA PRO A 3 13.96 -1.23 -10.96
C PRO A 3 13.61 -2.24 -9.86
N THR A 4 14.43 -2.33 -8.81
CA THR A 4 14.22 -3.24 -7.68
C THR A 4 12.82 -3.12 -7.06
N ARG A 5 12.27 -1.90 -7.04
CA ARG A 5 10.91 -1.62 -6.54
C ARG A 5 9.83 -2.32 -7.34
N LEU A 6 9.89 -2.29 -8.67
CA LEU A 6 8.89 -2.95 -9.51
C LEU A 6 8.96 -4.48 -9.37
N GLY A 7 10.15 -5.05 -9.20
CA GLY A 7 10.29 -6.48 -8.87
C GLY A 7 9.68 -6.83 -7.50
N ALA A 8 9.79 -5.95 -6.51
CA ALA A 8 9.16 -6.12 -5.21
C ALA A 8 7.62 -6.05 -5.29
N MET A 9 7.06 -5.13 -6.10
CA MET A 9 5.62 -5.02 -6.33
C MET A 9 5.04 -6.31 -6.93
N VAL A 10 5.63 -6.82 -8.02
CA VAL A 10 5.18 -8.07 -8.67
C VAL A 10 5.31 -9.27 -7.73
N THR A 11 6.36 -9.30 -6.90
CA THR A 11 6.51 -10.34 -5.88
C THR A 11 5.40 -10.25 -4.83
N PHE A 12 5.00 -9.05 -4.43
CA PHE A 12 3.90 -8.86 -3.49
C PHE A 12 2.56 -9.29 -4.09
N GLU A 13 2.27 -8.96 -5.36
CA GLU A 13 1.07 -9.43 -6.07
C GLU A 13 0.99 -10.96 -6.06
N TYR A 14 2.08 -11.63 -6.41
CA TYR A 14 2.17 -13.09 -6.33
C TYR A 14 1.93 -13.61 -4.91
N LEU A 15 2.50 -12.95 -3.89
CA LEU A 15 2.27 -13.33 -2.49
C LEU A 15 0.80 -13.12 -2.07
N ALA A 16 0.15 -12.04 -2.52
CA ALA A 16 -1.25 -11.77 -2.19
C ALA A 16 -2.16 -12.88 -2.73
N GLU A 17 -1.88 -13.38 -3.93
CA GLU A 17 -2.62 -14.50 -4.54
C GLU A 17 -2.33 -15.85 -3.87
N GLN A 18 -1.05 -16.18 -3.65
CA GLN A 18 -0.65 -17.53 -3.26
C GLN A 18 -0.57 -17.72 -1.74
N ALA A 19 -0.31 -16.66 -1.00
CA ALA A 19 -0.09 -16.66 0.44
C ALA A 19 -0.55 -15.33 1.08
N PRO A 20 -1.86 -15.01 1.04
CA PRO A 20 -2.40 -13.70 1.44
C PRO A 20 -2.02 -13.29 2.86
N GLU A 21 -1.89 -14.25 3.78
CA GLU A 21 -1.48 -13.97 5.15
C GLU A 21 -0.01 -13.55 5.27
N LEU A 22 0.87 -14.08 4.39
CA LEU A 22 2.25 -13.63 4.30
C LEU A 22 2.35 -12.25 3.66
N ALA A 23 1.55 -11.97 2.62
CA ALA A 23 1.45 -10.64 2.04
C ALA A 23 0.97 -9.60 3.07
N ARG A 24 -0.04 -9.95 3.88
CA ARG A 24 -0.52 -9.11 4.99
C ARG A 24 0.58 -8.80 6.00
N GLN A 25 1.35 -9.80 6.42
CA GLN A 25 2.50 -9.60 7.32
C GLN A 25 3.58 -8.70 6.70
N ALA A 26 3.86 -8.86 5.40
CA ALA A 26 4.80 -8.01 4.70
C ALA A 26 4.30 -6.56 4.63
N LEU A 27 3.01 -6.36 4.34
CA LEU A 27 2.39 -5.04 4.31
C LEU A 27 2.39 -4.39 5.70
N ASP A 28 2.13 -5.15 6.77
CA ASP A 28 2.25 -4.68 8.16
C ASP A 28 3.68 -4.18 8.47
N ALA A 29 4.69 -4.92 8.03
CA ALA A 29 6.09 -4.53 8.20
C ALA A 29 6.43 -3.25 7.40
N MET A 30 5.91 -3.08 6.19
CA MET A 30 6.09 -1.86 5.40
C MET A 30 5.36 -0.68 6.02
N TRP A 31 4.12 -0.90 6.48
CA TRP A 31 3.29 0.12 7.12
C TRP A 31 3.96 0.70 8.36
N SER A 32 4.64 -0.12 9.17
CA SER A 32 5.40 0.35 10.35
C SER A 32 6.50 1.38 10.02
N ARG A 33 6.92 1.47 8.76
CA ARG A 33 7.96 2.39 8.26
C ARG A 33 7.40 3.51 7.40
N PHE A 34 6.09 3.50 7.12
CA PHE A 34 5.43 4.33 6.10
C PHE A 34 5.71 5.84 6.27
N SER A 35 5.68 6.36 7.49
CA SER A 35 5.90 7.79 7.74
C SER A 35 7.33 8.26 7.42
N GLY A 36 8.31 7.35 7.46
CA GLY A 36 9.73 7.67 7.31
C GLY A 36 10.31 7.43 5.92
N VAL A 37 9.54 6.85 4.98
CA VAL A 37 10.03 6.61 3.61
C VAL A 37 9.70 7.78 2.68
N ASP A 38 10.38 7.86 1.54
CA ASP A 38 10.08 8.88 0.52
C ASP A 38 8.67 8.70 -0.08
N ASP A 39 8.16 9.76 -0.70
CA ASP A 39 6.80 9.79 -1.25
C ASP A 39 6.58 8.76 -2.37
N ALA A 40 7.61 8.44 -3.15
CA ALA A 40 7.47 7.43 -4.20
C ALA A 40 7.25 6.04 -3.59
N VAL A 41 7.95 5.71 -2.50
CA VAL A 41 7.77 4.46 -1.76
C VAL A 41 6.44 4.48 -0.98
N LYS A 42 6.00 5.62 -0.45
CA LYS A 42 4.66 5.74 0.14
C LYS A 42 3.56 5.37 -0.87
N GLY A 43 3.68 5.89 -2.11
CA GLY A 43 2.78 5.56 -3.21
C GLY A 43 2.73 4.05 -3.49
N ASP A 44 3.89 3.39 -3.61
CA ASP A 44 3.94 1.93 -3.77
C ASP A 44 3.24 1.21 -2.62
N ILE A 45 3.56 1.59 -1.37
CA ILE A 45 2.97 0.95 -0.19
C ILE A 45 1.45 1.09 -0.20
N ILE A 46 0.91 2.27 -0.53
CA ILE A 46 -0.53 2.50 -0.66
C ILE A 46 -1.13 1.62 -1.75
N HIS A 47 -0.47 1.50 -2.91
CA HIS A 47 -0.95 0.63 -3.98
C HIS A 47 -1.07 -0.84 -3.55
N LEU A 48 -0.17 -1.34 -2.68
CA LEU A 48 -0.27 -2.71 -2.18
C LEU A 48 -1.54 -2.98 -1.35
N PHE A 49 -2.24 -1.95 -0.86
CA PHE A 49 -3.51 -2.12 -0.16
C PHE A 49 -4.62 -2.59 -1.11
N SER A 50 -4.70 -2.05 -2.33
CA SER A 50 -5.69 -2.52 -3.32
C SER A 50 -5.38 -3.95 -3.77
N VAL A 51 -4.08 -4.29 -3.92
CA VAL A 51 -3.65 -5.64 -4.31
C VAL A 51 -4.09 -6.68 -3.28
N LEU A 52 -4.00 -6.37 -1.98
CA LEU A 52 -4.45 -7.30 -0.93
C LEU A 52 -5.98 -7.33 -0.77
N ASN A 53 -6.67 -6.27 -1.20
CA ASN A 53 -8.12 -6.05 -1.09
C ASN A 53 -8.70 -6.43 0.30
N ASP A 54 -8.04 -5.96 1.35
CA ASP A 54 -8.39 -6.30 2.73
C ASP A 54 -9.02 -5.11 3.45
N SER A 55 -10.34 -5.18 3.67
CA SER A 55 -11.13 -4.13 4.33
C SER A 55 -10.70 -3.81 5.76
N ARG A 56 -9.93 -4.68 6.42
CA ARG A 56 -9.35 -4.39 7.75
C ARG A 56 -8.32 -3.26 7.70
N LEU A 57 -7.83 -2.93 6.50
CA LEU A 57 -6.78 -1.95 6.30
C LEU A 57 -7.30 -0.55 6.00
N SER A 58 -8.61 -0.36 5.80
CA SER A 58 -9.21 0.93 5.45
C SER A 58 -8.85 2.06 6.43
N GLY A 59 -8.79 1.77 7.74
CA GLY A 59 -8.40 2.76 8.75
C GLY A 59 -6.98 3.30 8.58
N ARG A 60 -6.07 2.55 7.94
CA ARG A 60 -4.73 3.03 7.60
C ARG A 60 -4.79 4.02 6.46
N LEU A 61 -5.56 3.75 5.41
CA LEU A 61 -5.75 4.69 4.29
C LEU A 61 -6.44 5.98 4.76
N GLU A 62 -7.45 5.88 5.62
CA GLU A 62 -8.08 7.04 6.27
C GLU A 62 -7.08 7.87 7.06
N SER A 63 -6.13 7.23 7.75
CA SER A 63 -5.07 7.94 8.47
C SER A 63 -4.11 8.69 7.55
N VAL A 64 -3.89 8.20 6.32
CA VAL A 64 -3.11 8.93 5.31
C VAL A 64 -3.88 10.15 4.82
N VAL A 65 -5.14 9.97 4.44
CA VAL A 65 -6.00 11.04 3.91
C VAL A 65 -6.10 12.21 4.89
N ASN A 66 -6.26 11.91 6.18
CA ASN A 66 -6.40 12.91 7.24
C ASN A 66 -5.06 13.38 7.85
N GLY A 67 -3.94 12.76 7.47
CA GLY A 67 -2.62 13.03 8.06
C GLY A 67 -1.86 14.20 7.42
N GLU A 68 -0.64 14.42 7.91
CA GLU A 68 0.30 15.44 7.37
C GLU A 68 1.17 14.86 6.24
N TYR A 69 0.52 14.36 5.19
CA TYR A 69 1.19 13.88 3.97
C TYR A 69 1.00 14.86 2.80
N ALA A 70 1.87 14.76 1.80
CA ALA A 70 1.71 15.52 0.56
C ALA A 70 0.38 15.19 -0.13
N GLU A 71 -0.24 16.17 -0.79
CA GLU A 71 -1.57 16.00 -1.38
C GLU A 71 -1.61 14.87 -2.41
N ALA A 72 -0.54 14.67 -3.18
CA ALA A 72 -0.42 13.55 -4.11
C ALA A 72 -0.57 12.18 -3.41
N ILE A 73 -0.01 12.03 -2.21
CA ILE A 73 -0.10 10.79 -1.43
C ILE A 73 -1.51 10.60 -0.85
N LYS A 74 -2.15 11.70 -0.45
CA LYS A 74 -3.55 11.67 -0.01
C LYS A 74 -4.48 11.26 -1.14
N GLU A 75 -4.26 11.80 -2.33
CA GLU A 75 -5.05 11.47 -3.51
C GLU A 75 -4.93 9.98 -3.87
N THR A 76 -3.70 9.46 -3.92
CA THR A 76 -3.48 8.02 -4.14
C THR A 76 -4.18 7.15 -3.09
N ALA A 77 -4.21 7.58 -1.82
CA ALA A 77 -4.94 6.87 -0.78
C ALA A 77 -6.46 6.89 -1.01
N ARG A 78 -7.03 8.02 -1.47
CA ARG A 78 -8.46 8.13 -1.80
C ARG A 78 -8.84 7.26 -2.99
N GLU A 79 -8.01 7.25 -4.04
CA GLU A 79 -8.21 6.40 -5.23
C GLU A 79 -8.26 4.92 -4.82
N VAL A 80 -7.27 4.45 -4.05
CA VAL A 80 -7.24 3.06 -3.56
C VAL A 80 -8.43 2.74 -2.66
N MET A 81 -8.86 3.67 -1.79
CA MET A 81 -10.05 3.46 -0.97
C MET A 81 -11.33 3.30 -1.81
N ALA A 82 -11.45 4.04 -2.92
CA ALA A 82 -12.59 3.94 -3.82
C ALA A 82 -12.59 2.60 -4.57
N ASP A 83 -11.44 2.18 -5.10
CA ASP A 83 -11.30 0.91 -5.83
C ASP A 83 -11.61 -0.33 -4.97
N MET A 84 -11.41 -0.24 -3.65
CA MET A 84 -11.71 -1.33 -2.70
C MET A 84 -13.21 -1.42 -2.33
N GLN A 85 -14.06 -0.47 -2.74
CA GLN A 85 -15.49 -0.44 -2.45
C GLN A 85 -16.38 -0.97 -3.60
N ASP A 86 -15.80 -1.16 -4.79
CA ASP A 86 -16.43 -1.76 -5.98
C ASP A 86 -16.22 -3.28 -6.05
#